data_AF-A0A7C1G0N3-F1
#
_entry.id   AF-A0A7C1G0N3-F1
#
_cell.length_a   1.000
_cell.length_b   1.000
_cell.length_c   1.000
_cell.angle_alpha   90.00
_cell.angle_beta   90.00
_cell.angle_gamma   90.00
#
_symmetry.space_group_name_H-M   'P 1'
#
loop_
_entity.id
_entity.type
_entity.pdbx_description
1 polymer ?
#
loop_
_entity_poly.entity_id
_entity_poly.type
_entity_poly.pdbx_seq_one_letter_code
_entity_poly.pdbx_strand_id
1 'polypeptide(L)'
;MGASVYAVNKYTMTQIWSYNAGSPVHTPPAYSPSRNRVVVASQDLYVHAINNTTGSQAWRVKPTVRQPGDPGSSSNYAEVLNGWPVIAEVHGYVLIKLRLDWNTLWTWNPWPTDNATMRSNLQSRPDQQALFALDLDDGSVPFIANLGHGGWGDGGYLPMGPQPAVKRFADGTEVVYTIIRGHTLYDGRWDSHFGEMLLDDTTVPGFQAGYVRFINYDWPMNQPDINEFLLTDEQPFVTMAGDYLFGAHFEFTYPIQVLDRSSNRGSFYNQITSAYLPHLIVKTDTCAFDPSHYCPYPPGLSSSGRNYPAGFYIYNPSAHGIWDQYWSGYAVWVVSNNTVYFRTNDGAIVALEHGNPLGPNQPLRLSPQAKDETRDTIAVEETDIREPKVITHTQARAYAGEVKIVEGRIAEIINNGKAVYLGFQKPHMGALVVRILKEDWDNFGGTPDRQYQVGQVIQVTGRIGWYQGDPAIIVHHPSQIRVK
;
A
#
# COMPACT_ATOMS: atom_id res chain seq x y z
N MET A 1 -8.87 -14.65 9.71
CA MET A 1 -9.91 -14.34 10.71
C MET A 1 -10.97 -15.44 10.68
N GLY A 2 -11.81 -15.57 11.72
CA GLY A 2 -12.88 -16.57 11.77
C GLY A 2 -14.17 -16.12 11.04
N ALA A 3 -15.23 -16.94 11.10
CA ALA A 3 -16.53 -16.64 10.49
C ALA A 3 -17.49 -15.85 11.40
N SER A 4 -17.04 -15.45 12.58
CA SER A 4 -17.88 -14.79 13.59
C SER A 4 -17.29 -13.46 14.05
N VAL A 5 -18.17 -12.51 14.31
CA VAL A 5 -17.87 -11.22 14.97
C VAL A 5 -18.34 -11.30 16.41
N TYR A 6 -17.54 -10.77 17.34
CA TYR A 6 -17.83 -10.79 18.76
C TYR A 6 -17.77 -9.38 19.33
N ALA A 7 -18.70 -9.05 20.22
CA ALA A 7 -18.49 -8.00 21.19
C ALA A 7 -18.13 -8.63 22.54
N VAL A 8 -17.14 -8.06 23.19
CA VAL A 8 -16.66 -8.48 24.50
C VAL A 8 -16.63 -7.29 25.45
N ASN A 9 -16.84 -7.54 26.73
CA ASN A 9 -16.54 -6.54 27.73
C ASN A 9 -15.02 -6.33 27.79
N LYS A 10 -14.55 -5.10 27.61
CA LYS A 10 -13.10 -4.81 27.54
C LYS A 10 -12.33 -5.05 28.85
N TYR A 11 -13.00 -5.19 29.98
CA TYR A 11 -12.38 -5.43 31.29
C TYR A 11 -12.39 -6.91 31.68
N THR A 12 -13.50 -7.60 31.46
CA THR A 12 -13.66 -9.02 31.85
C THR A 12 -13.41 -9.98 30.71
N MET A 13 -13.33 -9.50 29.47
CA MET A 13 -13.25 -10.28 28.23
C MET A 13 -14.42 -11.25 28.02
N THR A 14 -15.50 -11.10 28.79
CA THR A 14 -16.71 -11.92 28.63
C THR A 14 -17.46 -11.50 27.38
N GLN A 15 -17.90 -12.47 26.58
CA GLN A 15 -18.74 -12.25 25.41
C GLN A 15 -20.05 -11.55 25.80
N ILE A 16 -20.38 -10.46 25.11
CA ILE A 16 -21.66 -9.75 25.20
C ILE A 16 -22.62 -10.35 24.18
N TRP A 17 -22.17 -10.45 22.92
CA TRP A 17 -22.88 -11.11 21.84
C TRP A 17 -21.90 -11.69 20.81
N SER A 18 -22.41 -12.57 19.96
CA SER A 18 -21.69 -13.11 18.80
C SER A 18 -22.60 -13.09 17.58
N TYR A 19 -22.05 -12.74 16.43
CA TYR A 19 -22.71 -12.77 15.14
C TYR A 19 -21.96 -13.73 14.22
N ASN A 20 -22.63 -14.74 13.68
CA ASN A 20 -22.06 -15.64 12.67
C ASN A 20 -22.34 -15.06 11.27
N ALA A 21 -21.28 -14.68 10.56
CA ALA A 21 -21.38 -14.13 9.21
C ALA A 21 -21.65 -15.21 8.14
N GLY A 22 -21.55 -16.51 8.48
CA GLY A 22 -21.74 -17.63 7.56
C GLY A 22 -20.57 -17.85 6.58
N SER A 23 -19.58 -16.96 6.59
CA SER A 23 -18.39 -16.95 5.75
C SER A 23 -17.24 -16.31 6.54
N PRO A 24 -15.96 -16.65 6.28
CA PRO A 24 -14.83 -16.01 6.94
C PRO A 24 -14.91 -14.49 6.84
N VAL A 25 -14.86 -13.80 7.98
CA VAL A 25 -14.82 -12.34 8.03
C VAL A 25 -13.42 -11.91 7.57
N HIS A 26 -13.34 -11.04 6.57
CA HIS A 26 -12.09 -10.66 5.91
C HIS A 26 -11.63 -9.24 6.26
N THR A 27 -12.50 -8.44 6.87
CA THR A 27 -12.17 -7.08 7.32
C THR A 27 -12.26 -6.95 8.84
N PRO A 28 -11.49 -6.03 9.47
CA PRO A 28 -11.81 -5.60 10.83
C PRO A 28 -13.22 -4.94 10.87
N PRO A 29 -13.85 -4.88 12.06
CA PRO A 29 -15.12 -4.20 12.23
C PRO A 29 -14.97 -2.68 12.23
N ALA A 30 -15.87 -1.99 11.55
CA ALA A 30 -16.08 -0.55 11.70
C ALA A 30 -17.36 -0.31 12.51
N TYR A 31 -17.41 0.76 13.31
CA TYR A 31 -18.56 1.06 14.15
C TYR A 31 -19.12 2.44 13.85
N SER A 32 -20.43 2.53 13.62
CA SER A 32 -21.17 3.78 13.48
C SER A 32 -21.89 4.11 14.79
N PRO A 33 -21.47 5.18 15.50
CA PRO A 33 -22.16 5.62 16.71
C PRO A 33 -23.57 6.13 16.44
N SER A 34 -23.80 6.86 15.35
CA SER A 34 -25.09 7.49 15.07
C SER A 34 -26.19 6.47 14.75
N ARG A 35 -25.85 5.35 14.07
CA ARG A 35 -26.79 4.27 13.75
C ARG A 35 -26.67 3.08 14.71
N ASN A 36 -25.70 3.09 15.62
CA ASN A 36 -25.37 1.97 16.51
C ASN A 36 -25.19 0.65 15.72
N ARG A 37 -24.37 0.71 14.67
CA ARG A 37 -24.12 -0.41 13.74
C ARG A 37 -22.64 -0.79 13.75
N VAL A 38 -22.35 -2.08 13.81
CA VAL A 38 -21.03 -2.63 13.47
C VAL A 38 -21.08 -3.17 12.05
N VAL A 39 -20.13 -2.79 11.21
CA VAL A 39 -20.04 -3.23 9.82
C VAL A 39 -18.78 -4.07 9.61
N VAL A 40 -18.94 -5.21 8.93
CA VAL A 40 -17.85 -6.08 8.46
C VAL A 40 -18.13 -6.55 7.04
N ALA A 41 -17.09 -6.95 6.30
CA ALA A 41 -17.22 -7.68 5.05
C ALA A 41 -16.55 -9.05 5.15
N SER A 42 -17.16 -10.04 4.50
CA SER A 42 -16.76 -11.44 4.55
C SER A 42 -16.28 -11.94 3.18
N GLN A 43 -15.63 -13.10 3.17
CA GLN A 43 -14.97 -13.69 2.01
C GLN A 43 -15.91 -13.89 0.83
N ASP A 44 -17.21 -14.06 1.07
CA ASP A 44 -18.23 -14.28 0.03
C ASP A 44 -18.71 -12.96 -0.60
N LEU A 45 -18.02 -11.85 -0.28
CA LEU A 45 -18.27 -10.47 -0.70
C LEU A 45 -19.55 -9.86 -0.14
N TYR A 46 -20.15 -10.45 0.88
CA TYR A 46 -21.24 -9.81 1.60
C TYR A 46 -20.71 -8.81 2.64
N VAL A 47 -21.41 -7.68 2.71
CA VAL A 47 -21.26 -6.66 3.73
C VAL A 47 -22.39 -6.86 4.72
N HIS A 48 -22.05 -6.88 6.01
CA HIS A 48 -22.97 -7.15 7.10
C HIS A 48 -23.01 -5.93 8.00
N ALA A 49 -24.21 -5.39 8.27
CA ALA A 49 -24.42 -4.53 9.41
C ALA A 49 -25.06 -5.31 10.55
N ILE A 50 -24.52 -5.11 11.73
CA ILE A 50 -24.86 -5.81 12.96
C ILE A 50 -25.30 -4.76 13.97
N ASN A 51 -26.45 -4.97 14.61
CA ASN A 51 -26.90 -4.13 15.70
C ASN A 51 -25.92 -4.27 16.86
N ASN A 52 -25.20 -3.20 17.21
CA ASN A 52 -24.14 -3.25 18.21
C ASN A 52 -24.66 -3.59 19.63
N THR A 53 -25.94 -3.32 19.92
CA THR A 53 -26.52 -3.68 21.23
C THR A 53 -26.80 -5.17 21.38
N THR A 54 -27.21 -5.85 20.31
CA THR A 54 -27.79 -7.21 20.38
C THR A 54 -26.97 -8.26 19.62
N GLY A 55 -26.07 -7.85 18.72
CA GLY A 55 -25.39 -8.75 17.79
C GLY A 55 -26.29 -9.30 16.68
N SER A 56 -27.54 -8.83 16.55
CA SER A 56 -28.45 -9.28 15.51
C SER A 56 -28.16 -8.60 14.17
N GLN A 57 -28.35 -9.32 13.05
CA GLN A 57 -28.24 -8.74 11.72
C GLN A 57 -29.22 -7.57 11.56
N ALA A 58 -28.70 -6.40 11.20
CA ALA A 58 -29.52 -5.29 10.70
C ALA A 58 -29.82 -5.50 9.21
N TRP A 59 -28.77 -5.73 8.42
CA TRP A 59 -28.86 -6.08 7.01
C TRP A 59 -27.62 -6.85 6.55
N ARG A 60 -27.74 -7.51 5.40
CA ARG A 60 -26.66 -8.23 4.73
C ARG A 60 -26.85 -8.14 3.22
N VAL A 61 -25.87 -7.59 2.52
CA VAL A 61 -25.97 -7.28 1.08
C VAL A 61 -24.66 -7.61 0.37
N LYS A 62 -24.74 -8.03 -0.89
CA LYS A 62 -23.57 -8.20 -1.75
C LYS A 62 -23.60 -7.08 -2.80
N PRO A 63 -22.77 -6.03 -2.67
CA PRO A 63 -22.90 -4.84 -3.52
C PRO A 63 -22.37 -5.04 -4.95
N THR A 64 -21.66 -6.14 -5.23
CA THR A 64 -20.99 -6.40 -6.50
C THR A 64 -21.54 -7.62 -7.23
N VAL A 65 -21.45 -7.58 -8.56
CA VAL A 65 -21.73 -8.71 -9.46
C VAL A 65 -20.58 -9.74 -9.51
N ARG A 66 -19.40 -9.38 -8.99
CA ARG A 66 -18.20 -10.24 -9.00
C ARG A 66 -18.37 -11.48 -8.10
N GLN A 67 -17.58 -12.50 -8.38
CA GLN A 67 -17.52 -13.71 -7.55
C GLN A 67 -16.43 -13.59 -6.47
N PRO A 68 -16.58 -14.22 -5.30
CA PRO A 68 -15.52 -14.21 -4.30
C PRO A 68 -14.32 -15.06 -4.75
N GLY A 69 -13.10 -14.58 -4.52
CA GLY A 69 -11.85 -15.32 -4.77
C GLY A 69 -10.69 -14.41 -5.15
N ASP A 70 -9.48 -14.95 -5.23
CA ASP A 70 -8.30 -14.17 -5.64
C ASP A 70 -8.45 -13.68 -7.08
N PRO A 71 -8.53 -12.36 -7.32
CA PRO A 71 -8.76 -11.82 -8.66
C PRO A 71 -7.59 -12.06 -9.63
N GLY A 72 -6.37 -12.25 -9.12
CA GLY A 72 -5.17 -12.47 -9.93
C GLY A 72 -5.00 -11.42 -11.04
N SER A 73 -4.57 -11.87 -12.21
CA SER A 73 -4.32 -10.99 -13.36
C SER A 73 -5.54 -10.74 -14.23
N SER A 74 -6.43 -11.74 -14.34
CA SER A 74 -7.66 -11.65 -15.12
C SER A 74 -8.65 -12.72 -14.67
N SER A 75 -9.73 -12.30 -14.02
CA SER A 75 -10.82 -13.20 -13.59
C SER A 75 -12.09 -12.38 -13.34
N ASN A 76 -13.21 -13.05 -13.05
CA ASN A 76 -14.40 -12.40 -12.53
C ASN A 76 -14.44 -12.37 -10.99
N TYR A 77 -13.32 -12.67 -10.33
CA TYR A 77 -13.24 -12.66 -8.88
C TYR A 77 -12.97 -11.26 -8.31
N ALA A 78 -13.24 -11.10 -7.02
CA ALA A 78 -12.88 -9.94 -6.22
C ALA A 78 -12.68 -10.36 -4.76
N GLU A 79 -11.98 -9.52 -4.00
CA GLU A 79 -11.78 -9.71 -2.56
C GLU A 79 -11.97 -8.41 -1.78
N VAL A 80 -12.39 -8.55 -0.52
CA VAL A 80 -12.34 -7.49 0.51
C VAL A 80 -11.16 -7.68 1.48
N LEU A 81 -10.34 -8.71 1.26
CA LEU A 81 -9.20 -9.05 2.12
C LEU A 81 -8.20 -7.89 2.16
N ASN A 82 -7.65 -7.64 3.35
CA ASN A 82 -6.73 -6.53 3.66
C ASN A 82 -7.32 -5.12 3.49
N GLY A 83 -8.63 -4.99 3.24
CA GLY A 83 -9.37 -3.73 3.33
C GLY A 83 -10.13 -3.60 4.66
N TRP A 84 -10.85 -2.48 4.82
CA TRP A 84 -11.77 -2.29 5.94
C TRP A 84 -12.94 -1.37 5.56
N PRO A 85 -14.13 -1.56 6.18
CA PRO A 85 -15.22 -0.62 6.01
C PRO A 85 -14.85 0.76 6.54
N VAL A 86 -15.14 1.81 5.79
CA VAL A 86 -14.88 3.20 6.20
C VAL A 86 -16.21 3.93 6.34
N ILE A 87 -16.49 4.47 7.51
CA ILE A 87 -17.79 5.08 7.81
C ILE A 87 -17.75 6.58 7.56
N ALA A 88 -18.73 7.06 6.81
CA ALA A 88 -19.07 8.46 6.62
C ALA A 88 -20.29 8.79 7.47
N GLU A 89 -20.04 9.29 8.69
CA GLU A 89 -21.04 9.44 9.74
C GLU A 89 -22.09 10.50 9.41
N VAL A 90 -21.68 11.60 8.77
CA VAL A 90 -22.60 12.71 8.46
C VAL A 90 -23.62 12.25 7.43
N HIS A 91 -23.16 11.58 6.37
CA HIS A 91 -24.05 11.10 5.32
C HIS A 91 -24.77 9.79 5.67
N GLY A 92 -24.28 9.05 6.67
CA GLY A 92 -24.86 7.75 7.02
C GLY A 92 -24.45 6.64 6.06
N TYR A 93 -23.24 6.70 5.51
CA TYR A 93 -22.76 5.69 4.57
C TYR A 93 -21.59 4.88 5.14
N VAL A 94 -21.41 3.68 4.60
CA VAL A 94 -20.19 2.89 4.74
C VAL A 94 -19.59 2.60 3.37
N LEU A 95 -18.30 2.84 3.25
CA LEU A 95 -17.52 2.63 2.03
C LEU A 95 -16.83 1.27 2.10
N ILE A 96 -16.95 0.49 1.04
CA ILE A 96 -16.36 -0.85 0.91
C ILE A 96 -15.54 -0.89 -0.38
N LYS A 97 -14.21 -1.02 -0.23
CA LYS A 97 -13.30 -1.17 -1.36
C LYS A 97 -13.14 -2.65 -1.72
N LEU A 98 -13.12 -2.93 -3.02
CA LEU A 98 -12.77 -4.24 -3.57
C LEU A 98 -11.38 -4.22 -4.19
N ARG A 99 -10.66 -5.33 -4.01
CA ARG A 99 -9.55 -5.73 -4.87
C ARG A 99 -10.14 -6.39 -6.11
N LEU A 100 -9.80 -5.88 -7.29
CA LEU A 100 -10.19 -6.44 -8.59
C LEU A 100 -8.93 -6.99 -9.29
N ASP A 101 -9.10 -7.50 -10.51
CA ASP A 101 -8.01 -8.09 -11.28
C ASP A 101 -7.10 -7.03 -11.93
N TRP A 102 -5.84 -7.37 -12.14
CA TRP A 102 -4.84 -6.48 -12.76
C TRP A 102 -5.33 -5.90 -14.09
N ASN A 103 -6.02 -6.69 -14.91
CA ASN A 103 -6.46 -6.25 -16.23
C ASN A 103 -7.58 -5.19 -16.19
N THR A 104 -8.20 -4.92 -15.04
CA THR A 104 -9.07 -3.74 -14.86
C THR A 104 -8.32 -2.43 -15.15
N LEU A 105 -6.99 -2.38 -15.00
CA LEU A 105 -6.20 -1.21 -15.39
C LEU A 105 -6.39 -0.83 -16.87
N TRP A 106 -6.72 -1.82 -17.72
CA TRP A 106 -6.76 -1.70 -19.17
C TRP A 106 -8.18 -1.58 -19.76
N THR A 107 -9.23 -1.72 -18.94
CA THR A 107 -10.62 -1.69 -19.43
C THR A 107 -10.95 -0.38 -20.15
N TRP A 108 -10.53 0.75 -19.56
CA TRP A 108 -10.54 2.06 -20.19
C TRP A 108 -9.14 2.62 -20.07
N ASN A 109 -8.47 2.74 -21.22
CA ASN A 109 -7.07 3.09 -21.29
C ASN A 109 -6.86 4.13 -22.40
N PRO A 110 -6.69 5.43 -22.06
CA PRO A 110 -6.61 5.96 -20.71
C PRO A 110 -7.94 5.94 -19.94
N TRP A 111 -7.88 5.98 -18.61
CA TRP A 111 -9.06 6.24 -17.78
C TRP A 111 -9.58 7.67 -18.03
N PRO A 112 -10.91 7.88 -18.13
CA PRO A 112 -11.49 9.19 -18.45
C PRO A 112 -11.15 10.26 -17.39
N THR A 113 -11.14 11.52 -17.79
CA THR A 113 -10.83 12.67 -16.92
C THR A 113 -12.05 13.48 -16.47
N ASP A 114 -13.26 13.08 -16.89
CA ASP A 114 -14.52 13.73 -16.52
C ASP A 114 -15.51 12.78 -15.84
N ASN A 115 -16.29 13.33 -14.91
CA ASN A 115 -17.19 12.57 -14.06
C ASN A 115 -18.36 11.90 -14.81
N ALA A 116 -18.87 12.53 -15.87
CA ALA A 116 -20.00 12.00 -16.61
C ALA A 116 -19.61 10.73 -17.36
N THR A 117 -18.44 10.73 -18.00
CA THR A 117 -17.88 9.56 -18.67
C THR A 117 -17.52 8.47 -17.66
N MET A 118 -16.86 8.80 -16.55
CA MET A 118 -16.57 7.82 -15.47
C MET A 118 -17.85 7.12 -14.98
N ARG A 119 -18.91 7.89 -14.71
CA ARG A 119 -20.21 7.39 -14.23
C ARG A 119 -20.85 6.47 -15.26
N SER A 120 -20.95 6.91 -16.51
CA SER A 120 -21.53 6.14 -17.62
C SER A 120 -20.79 4.80 -17.82
N ASN A 121 -19.46 4.85 -17.80
CA ASN A 121 -18.60 3.68 -17.93
C ASN A 121 -18.86 2.66 -16.81
N LEU A 122 -18.82 3.09 -15.55
CA LEU A 122 -19.04 2.22 -14.39
C LEU A 122 -20.49 1.72 -14.26
N GLN A 123 -21.46 2.48 -14.78
CA GLN A 123 -22.84 2.03 -14.90
C GLN A 123 -22.99 0.94 -15.97
N SER A 124 -22.29 1.07 -17.10
CA SER A 124 -22.30 0.07 -18.19
C SER A 124 -21.53 -1.21 -17.84
N ARG A 125 -20.55 -1.11 -16.94
CA ARG A 125 -19.68 -2.20 -16.50
C ARG A 125 -19.61 -2.25 -14.97
N PRO A 126 -20.68 -2.73 -14.29
CA PRO A 126 -20.71 -2.82 -12.83
C PRO A 126 -19.64 -3.76 -12.26
N ASP A 127 -19.09 -4.66 -13.08
CA ASP A 127 -17.93 -5.48 -12.75
C ASP A 127 -16.66 -4.65 -12.51
N GLN A 128 -16.58 -3.42 -12.99
CA GLN A 128 -15.39 -2.55 -12.85
C GLN A 128 -15.47 -1.60 -11.66
N GLN A 129 -16.57 -1.60 -10.90
CA GLN A 129 -16.72 -0.78 -9.69
C GLN A 129 -15.83 -1.30 -8.56
N ALA A 130 -14.85 -0.49 -8.15
CA ALA A 130 -13.85 -0.85 -7.14
C ALA A 130 -14.17 -0.32 -5.73
N LEU A 131 -15.13 0.59 -5.59
CA LEU A 131 -15.58 1.16 -4.32
C LEU A 131 -17.10 1.26 -4.32
N PHE A 132 -17.74 0.86 -3.23
CA PHE A 132 -19.17 0.99 -3.03
C PHE A 132 -19.45 1.86 -1.81
N ALA A 133 -20.37 2.81 -1.94
CA ALA A 133 -21.03 3.44 -0.81
C ALA A 133 -22.32 2.65 -0.53
N LEU A 134 -22.54 2.26 0.72
CA LEU A 134 -23.76 1.60 1.16
C LEU A 134 -24.41 2.43 2.26
N ASP A 135 -25.74 2.52 2.23
CA ASP A 135 -26.53 3.15 3.27
C ASP A 135 -26.43 2.34 4.59
N LEU A 136 -26.12 3.00 5.70
CA LEU A 136 -25.99 2.34 6.99
C LEU A 136 -27.31 1.81 7.54
N ASP A 137 -28.45 2.31 7.08
CA ASP A 137 -29.76 1.93 7.58
C ASP A 137 -30.27 0.64 6.93
N ASP A 138 -30.02 0.42 5.63
CA ASP A 138 -30.54 -0.74 4.90
C ASP A 138 -29.55 -1.48 3.97
N GLY A 139 -28.34 -0.95 3.76
CA GLY A 139 -27.32 -1.53 2.89
C GLY A 139 -27.55 -1.27 1.39
N SER A 140 -28.49 -0.43 1.00
CA SER A 140 -28.69 -0.02 -0.40
C SER A 140 -27.48 0.78 -0.91
N VAL A 141 -27.23 0.75 -2.23
CA VAL A 141 -26.15 1.50 -2.87
C VAL A 141 -26.74 2.77 -3.49
N PRO A 142 -26.61 3.96 -2.87
CA PRO A 142 -27.31 5.17 -3.32
C PRO A 142 -26.71 5.78 -4.60
N PHE A 143 -25.44 5.52 -4.89
CA PHE A 143 -24.75 6.04 -6.07
C PHE A 143 -23.52 5.19 -6.44
N ILE A 144 -23.01 5.40 -7.65
CA ILE A 144 -21.76 4.79 -8.13
C ILE A 144 -20.60 5.69 -7.71
N ALA A 145 -19.57 5.12 -7.08
CA ALA A 145 -18.34 5.87 -6.82
C ALA A 145 -17.51 5.96 -8.12
N ASN A 146 -17.17 7.16 -8.60
CA ASN A 146 -16.37 7.38 -9.82
C ASN A 146 -14.88 7.10 -9.59
N LEU A 147 -14.56 5.93 -9.02
CA LEU A 147 -13.20 5.51 -8.74
C LEU A 147 -12.81 4.33 -9.63
N GLY A 148 -11.67 4.47 -10.30
CA GLY A 148 -11.01 3.35 -10.96
C GLY A 148 -10.26 2.46 -9.98
N HIS A 149 -10.09 1.19 -10.35
CA HIS A 149 -9.27 0.27 -9.57
C HIS A 149 -7.79 0.63 -9.70
N GLY A 150 -7.06 0.44 -8.60
CA GLY A 150 -5.64 0.72 -8.44
C GLY A 150 -5.13 0.14 -7.13
N GLY A 151 -3.81 0.06 -6.99
CA GLY A 151 -3.12 -0.53 -5.83
C GLY A 151 -1.61 -0.42 -5.98
N TRP A 152 -0.87 -1.37 -5.41
CA TRP A 152 0.60 -1.39 -5.50
C TRP A 152 1.09 -2.76 -5.99
N GLY A 153 1.43 -2.90 -7.26
CA GLY A 153 1.60 -4.21 -7.89
C GLY A 153 2.50 -4.22 -9.11
N ASP A 154 2.85 -5.41 -9.59
CA ASP A 154 3.64 -5.62 -10.80
C ASP A 154 3.26 -6.99 -11.39
N GLY A 155 3.54 -7.19 -12.68
CA GLY A 155 3.55 -8.52 -13.30
C GLY A 155 2.22 -9.27 -13.29
N GLY A 156 1.08 -8.57 -13.27
CA GLY A 156 -0.24 -9.20 -13.25
C GLY A 156 -0.84 -9.38 -11.87
N TYR A 157 -0.27 -8.78 -10.82
CA TYR A 157 -0.81 -8.80 -9.47
C TYR A 157 -1.04 -7.36 -8.98
N LEU A 158 -2.27 -7.05 -8.55
CA LEU A 158 -2.60 -5.78 -7.90
C LEU A 158 -3.26 -6.08 -6.54
N PRO A 159 -2.59 -5.83 -5.40
CA PRO A 159 -3.15 -6.03 -4.07
C PRO A 159 -4.20 -4.97 -3.74
N MET A 160 -4.88 -5.14 -2.61
CA MET A 160 -5.81 -4.15 -2.08
C MET A 160 -5.13 -2.77 -1.99
N GLY A 161 -5.62 -1.83 -2.80
CA GLY A 161 -5.13 -0.46 -2.84
C GLY A 161 -5.64 0.40 -1.67
N PRO A 162 -5.44 1.74 -1.76
CA PRO A 162 -5.73 2.66 -0.67
C PRO A 162 -7.17 2.58 -0.20
N GLN A 163 -7.35 2.43 1.12
CA GLN A 163 -8.66 2.64 1.71
C GLN A 163 -8.96 4.15 1.77
N PRO A 164 -10.22 4.56 1.56
CA PRO A 164 -10.60 5.97 1.61
C PRO A 164 -10.43 6.55 3.02
N ALA A 165 -10.17 7.85 3.09
CA ALA A 165 -10.18 8.63 4.33
C ALA A 165 -11.36 9.62 4.32
N VAL A 166 -12.31 9.45 5.23
CA VAL A 166 -13.44 10.38 5.35
C VAL A 166 -13.00 11.61 6.14
N LYS A 167 -13.30 12.81 5.62
CA LYS A 167 -13.06 14.09 6.28
C LYS A 167 -14.36 14.83 6.47
N ARG A 168 -14.67 15.16 7.72
CA ARG A 168 -15.69 16.13 8.10
C ARG A 168 -15.08 17.52 8.28
N PHE A 169 -15.76 18.54 7.77
CA PHE A 169 -15.39 19.93 7.89
C PHE A 169 -16.20 20.65 8.98
N ALA A 170 -15.71 21.82 9.39
CA ALA A 170 -16.35 22.65 10.42
C ALA A 170 -17.73 23.17 10.01
N ASP A 171 -17.97 23.31 8.70
CA ASP A 171 -19.26 23.69 8.11
C ASP A 171 -20.28 22.54 8.10
N GLY A 172 -19.90 21.35 8.59
CA GLY A 172 -20.74 20.17 8.63
C GLY A 172 -20.68 19.30 7.38
N THR A 173 -20.05 19.77 6.30
CA THR A 173 -19.85 18.96 5.09
C THR A 173 -18.89 17.79 5.35
N GLU A 174 -18.99 16.74 4.54
CA GLU A 174 -18.17 15.55 4.66
C GLU A 174 -17.83 15.01 3.27
N VAL A 175 -16.56 14.68 3.05
CA VAL A 175 -16.03 14.18 1.77
C VAL A 175 -15.11 13.00 2.00
N VAL A 176 -14.70 12.35 0.92
CA VAL A 176 -13.77 11.23 0.94
C VAL A 176 -12.48 11.59 0.22
N TYR A 177 -11.34 11.53 0.89
CA TYR A 177 -10.03 11.60 0.26
C TYR A 177 -9.51 10.21 -0.09
N THR A 178 -8.96 10.05 -1.29
CA THR A 178 -8.43 8.80 -1.82
C THR A 178 -7.56 9.07 -3.03
N ILE A 179 -6.92 8.01 -3.56
CA ILE A 179 -6.36 8.04 -4.90
C ILE A 179 -7.45 7.74 -5.92
N ILE A 180 -7.53 8.57 -6.96
CA ILE A 180 -8.46 8.47 -8.08
C ILE A 180 -7.66 8.29 -9.38
N ARG A 181 -8.33 7.89 -10.46
CA ARG A 181 -7.70 7.74 -11.79
C ARG A 181 -8.22 8.79 -12.78
N GLY A 182 -7.41 9.09 -13.78
CA GLY A 182 -7.76 9.88 -14.96
C GLY A 182 -6.57 10.66 -15.51
N HIS A 183 -6.20 10.43 -16.77
CA HIS A 183 -5.17 11.20 -17.48
C HIS A 183 -5.43 11.16 -19.00
N THR A 184 -4.84 12.08 -19.77
CA THR A 184 -4.98 12.13 -21.23
C THR A 184 -3.77 11.59 -22.03
N LEU A 185 -2.68 11.21 -21.36
CA LEU A 185 -1.38 10.94 -21.99
C LEU A 185 -0.91 9.52 -21.69
N TYR A 186 -1.06 9.11 -20.43
CA TYR A 186 -0.53 7.84 -19.98
C TYR A 186 -1.55 6.72 -20.00
N ASP A 187 -1.01 5.51 -20.02
CA ASP A 187 -1.81 4.31 -19.87
C ASP A 187 -2.27 4.09 -18.42
N GLY A 188 -3.12 3.09 -18.22
CA GLY A 188 -3.72 2.76 -16.92
C GLY A 188 -2.78 2.45 -15.76
N ARG A 189 -1.46 2.33 -15.96
CA ARG A 189 -0.47 2.23 -14.86
C ARG A 189 -0.04 3.58 -14.31
N TRP A 190 -0.26 4.69 -15.01
CA TRP A 190 0.36 5.99 -14.70
C TRP A 190 -0.68 7.13 -14.64
N ASP A 191 -1.95 6.79 -14.42
CA ASP A 191 -3.07 7.72 -14.48
C ASP A 191 -3.67 8.04 -13.11
N SER A 192 -2.92 7.87 -12.02
CA SER A 192 -3.41 8.13 -10.65
C SER A 192 -3.16 9.56 -10.16
N HIS A 193 -4.09 10.06 -9.35
CA HIS A 193 -4.05 11.39 -8.74
C HIS A 193 -4.57 11.33 -7.31
N PHE A 194 -4.13 12.25 -6.45
CA PHE A 194 -4.91 12.54 -5.25
C PHE A 194 -6.29 13.07 -5.65
N GLY A 195 -7.31 12.64 -4.92
CA GLY A 195 -8.68 13.01 -5.22
C GLY A 195 -9.56 13.13 -3.99
N GLU A 196 -10.62 13.90 -4.19
CA GLU A 196 -11.74 14.07 -3.26
C GLU A 196 -13.00 13.53 -3.94
N MET A 197 -13.69 12.56 -3.35
CA MET A 197 -15.00 12.09 -3.78
C MET A 197 -16.09 12.72 -2.92
N LEU A 198 -17.13 13.25 -3.57
CA LEU A 198 -18.30 13.80 -2.89
C LEU A 198 -19.31 12.72 -2.53
N LEU A 199 -20.02 12.93 -1.44
CA LEU A 199 -21.02 11.99 -0.90
C LEU A 199 -22.47 12.44 -1.17
N ASP A 200 -22.66 13.65 -1.67
CA ASP A 200 -23.97 14.23 -1.99
C ASP A 200 -23.86 15.19 -3.20
N ASP A 201 -24.97 15.88 -3.51
CA ASP A 201 -25.06 16.93 -4.53
C ASP A 201 -25.11 18.35 -3.94
N THR A 202 -24.89 18.51 -2.63
CA THR A 202 -24.99 19.80 -1.93
C THR A 202 -23.65 20.34 -1.45
N THR A 203 -22.65 19.49 -1.25
CA THR A 203 -21.32 19.87 -0.75
C THR A 203 -20.56 20.78 -1.72
N VAL A 204 -20.67 20.52 -3.03
CA VAL A 204 -20.09 21.36 -4.09
C VAL A 204 -21.12 21.56 -5.20
N PRO A 205 -21.58 22.80 -5.46
CA PRO A 205 -22.54 23.06 -6.52
C PRO A 205 -22.09 22.53 -7.89
N GLY A 206 -23.00 21.82 -8.58
CA GLY A 206 -22.76 21.25 -9.90
C GLY A 206 -22.13 19.85 -9.91
N PHE A 207 -21.82 19.29 -8.73
CA PHE A 207 -21.37 17.91 -8.59
C PHE A 207 -22.49 17.03 -8.03
N GLN A 208 -22.35 15.72 -8.21
CA GLN A 208 -23.28 14.71 -7.71
C GLN A 208 -22.55 13.74 -6.77
N ALA A 209 -23.33 13.00 -5.97
CA ALA A 209 -22.81 11.95 -5.12
C ALA A 209 -21.99 10.91 -5.92
N GLY A 210 -20.80 10.61 -5.41
CA GLY A 210 -19.81 9.74 -6.05
C GLY A 210 -18.96 10.39 -7.13
N TYR A 211 -19.16 11.67 -7.47
CA TYR A 211 -18.24 12.40 -8.35
C TYR A 211 -16.92 12.67 -7.63
N VAL A 212 -15.83 12.69 -8.40
CA VAL A 212 -14.48 12.96 -7.92
C VAL A 212 -13.97 14.33 -8.36
N ARG A 213 -13.10 14.92 -7.56
CA ARG A 213 -12.38 16.16 -7.80
C ARG A 213 -10.88 15.89 -7.71
N PHE A 214 -10.14 16.35 -8.71
CA PHE A 214 -8.69 16.18 -8.80
C PHE A 214 -7.97 17.17 -7.89
N ILE A 215 -6.94 16.70 -7.18
CA ILE A 215 -6.06 17.50 -6.34
C ILE A 215 -4.67 17.54 -6.99
N ASN A 216 -4.11 18.73 -7.13
CA ASN A 216 -2.79 18.90 -7.73
C ASN A 216 -1.71 18.23 -6.90
N TYR A 217 -0.89 17.43 -7.58
CA TYR A 217 0.36 16.86 -7.10
C TYR A 217 1.31 16.68 -8.29
N ASP A 218 1.59 17.73 -9.05
CA ASP A 218 2.50 17.61 -10.21
C ASP A 218 3.95 17.52 -9.71
N TRP A 219 4.84 16.72 -10.31
CA TRP A 219 6.29 16.80 -10.08
C TRP A 219 7.05 17.00 -11.40
N PRO A 220 7.79 18.13 -11.58
CA PRO A 220 7.83 19.30 -10.70
C PRO A 220 6.44 19.96 -10.60
N MET A 221 6.18 20.63 -9.48
CA MET A 221 4.87 21.25 -9.23
C MET A 221 4.49 22.27 -10.32
N ASN A 222 3.25 22.21 -10.79
CA ASN A 222 2.71 22.98 -11.92
C ASN A 222 3.30 22.61 -13.30
N GLN A 223 3.70 21.35 -13.49
CA GLN A 223 4.09 20.81 -14.80
C GLN A 223 3.12 19.68 -15.21
N PRO A 224 1.87 20.02 -15.60
CA PRO A 224 0.79 19.06 -15.80
C PRO A 224 1.03 18.07 -16.96
N ASP A 225 2.00 18.33 -17.83
CA ASP A 225 2.35 17.47 -18.95
C ASP A 225 3.25 16.28 -18.54
N ILE A 226 3.77 16.27 -17.31
CA ILE A 226 4.73 15.28 -16.78
C ILE A 226 4.30 14.73 -15.42
N ASN A 227 3.01 14.38 -15.24
CA ASN A 227 2.43 13.83 -14.00
C ASN A 227 2.96 12.43 -13.60
N GLU A 228 4.24 12.17 -13.77
CA GLU A 228 4.90 10.87 -13.78
C GLU A 228 4.96 10.17 -12.41
N PHE A 229 4.54 10.83 -11.32
CA PHE A 229 4.92 10.36 -9.98
C PHE A 229 3.86 9.51 -9.28
N LEU A 230 2.57 9.69 -9.54
CA LEU A 230 1.51 8.88 -8.92
C LEU A 230 1.11 7.72 -9.83
N LEU A 231 1.76 6.58 -9.64
CA LEU A 231 1.48 5.38 -10.42
C LEU A 231 0.26 4.64 -9.87
N THR A 232 -0.58 4.15 -10.77
CA THR A 232 -1.77 3.36 -10.47
C THR A 232 -1.43 1.95 -10.00
N ASP A 233 -0.27 1.44 -10.39
CA ASP A 233 0.34 0.24 -9.86
C ASP A 233 1.33 0.51 -8.70
N GLU A 234 1.35 1.74 -8.14
CA GLU A 234 2.08 2.07 -6.90
C GLU A 234 1.29 3.05 -6.00
N GLN A 235 -0.06 2.97 -5.96
CA GLN A 235 -0.91 3.92 -5.25
C GLN A 235 -0.64 4.00 -3.74
N PRO A 236 -0.39 5.20 -3.18
CA PRO A 236 -0.13 5.37 -1.76
C PRO A 236 -1.37 5.17 -0.88
N PHE A 237 -1.21 4.57 0.31
CA PHE A 237 -2.26 4.60 1.34
C PHE A 237 -2.47 6.03 1.80
N VAL A 238 -3.72 6.46 1.95
CA VAL A 238 -4.04 7.86 2.27
C VAL A 238 -4.54 8.04 3.69
N THR A 239 -4.23 9.19 4.28
CA THR A 239 -4.90 9.71 5.47
C THR A 239 -4.85 11.24 5.48
N MET A 240 -5.57 11.88 6.40
CA MET A 240 -5.62 13.32 6.49
C MET A 240 -5.57 13.81 7.95
N ALA A 241 -4.87 14.92 8.19
CA ALA A 241 -4.91 15.65 9.46
C ALA A 241 -5.04 17.15 9.19
N GLY A 242 -6.07 17.81 9.71
CA GLY A 242 -6.34 19.22 9.37
C GLY A 242 -6.59 19.37 7.87
N ASP A 243 -5.79 20.23 7.22
CA ASP A 243 -5.76 20.46 5.77
C ASP A 243 -4.58 19.75 5.09
N TYR A 244 -3.90 18.85 5.80
CA TYR A 244 -2.77 18.08 5.31
C TYR A 244 -3.22 16.69 4.87
N LEU A 245 -2.99 16.37 3.60
CA LEU A 245 -3.26 15.07 2.98
C LEU A 245 -1.92 14.33 2.84
N PHE A 246 -1.89 13.09 3.30
CA PHE A 246 -0.70 12.26 3.31
C PHE A 246 -0.92 11.02 2.47
N GLY A 247 -0.05 10.78 1.49
CA GLY A 247 0.13 9.46 0.89
C GLY A 247 1.34 8.75 1.50
N ALA A 248 1.21 7.49 1.83
CA ALA A 248 2.32 6.61 2.22
C ALA A 248 2.65 5.70 1.04
N HIS A 249 3.81 5.86 0.42
CA HIS A 249 4.35 4.96 -0.59
C HIS A 249 5.27 3.93 0.07
N PHE A 250 5.56 2.78 -0.56
CA PHE A 250 6.50 1.83 0.04
C PHE A 250 7.85 2.50 0.31
N GLU A 251 8.37 3.33 -0.59
CA GLU A 251 9.70 3.98 -0.55
C GLU A 251 9.75 5.36 0.13
N PHE A 252 8.62 6.08 0.17
CA PHE A 252 8.57 7.48 0.56
C PHE A 252 7.16 7.93 0.94
N THR A 253 6.99 9.23 1.14
CA THR A 253 5.72 9.83 1.50
C THR A 253 5.34 10.93 0.52
N TYR A 254 4.05 11.16 0.37
CA TYR A 254 3.43 12.17 -0.47
C TYR A 254 2.66 13.17 0.42
N PRO A 255 3.33 14.03 1.20
CA PRO A 255 2.63 14.97 2.07
C PRO A 255 2.34 16.28 1.33
N ILE A 256 1.07 16.70 1.32
CA ILE A 256 0.64 17.99 0.79
C ILE A 256 -0.28 18.73 1.75
N GLN A 257 -0.26 20.06 1.67
CA GLN A 257 -1.30 20.91 2.22
C GLN A 257 -2.30 21.26 1.12
N VAL A 258 -3.58 21.01 1.34
CA VAL A 258 -4.66 21.51 0.49
C VAL A 258 -4.81 23.02 0.71
N LEU A 259 -4.76 23.82 -0.35
CA LEU A 259 -4.78 25.28 -0.27
C LEU A 259 -6.12 25.89 -0.69
N ASP A 260 -6.63 25.52 -1.87
CA ASP A 260 -7.89 26.06 -2.42
C ASP A 260 -8.80 24.92 -2.88
N ARG A 261 -9.80 24.60 -2.04
CA ARG A 261 -10.87 23.63 -2.34
C ARG A 261 -12.15 24.27 -2.85
N SER A 262 -12.15 25.56 -3.20
CA SER A 262 -13.37 26.29 -3.57
C SER A 262 -14.14 25.62 -4.72
N SER A 263 -15.45 25.92 -4.81
CA SER A 263 -16.38 25.18 -5.66
C SER A 263 -16.09 25.24 -7.17
N ASN A 264 -15.29 26.21 -7.62
CA ASN A 264 -14.87 26.31 -9.02
C ASN A 264 -13.67 25.41 -9.37
N ARG A 265 -13.07 24.72 -8.37
CA ARG A 265 -11.95 23.77 -8.53
C ARG A 265 -12.40 22.32 -8.57
N GLY A 266 -11.49 21.43 -8.98
CA GLY A 266 -11.63 19.97 -8.90
C GLY A 266 -11.83 19.29 -10.24
N SER A 267 -12.00 20.04 -11.34
CA SER A 267 -11.92 19.44 -12.68
C SER A 267 -10.47 19.04 -13.01
N PHE A 268 -10.27 18.13 -13.96
CA PHE A 268 -8.94 17.72 -14.38
C PHE A 268 -8.04 18.89 -14.82
N TYR A 269 -8.62 19.89 -15.51
CA TYR A 269 -7.90 21.07 -16.00
C TYR A 269 -7.87 22.26 -15.02
N ASN A 270 -8.65 22.19 -13.93
CA ASN A 270 -8.66 23.20 -12.87
C ASN A 270 -8.79 22.49 -11.53
N GLN A 271 -7.69 21.90 -11.09
CA GLN A 271 -7.61 21.02 -9.93
C GLN A 271 -7.68 21.83 -8.61
N ILE A 272 -8.03 21.16 -7.52
CA ILE A 272 -7.84 21.68 -6.16
C ILE A 272 -6.33 21.96 -5.99
N THR A 273 -5.97 23.16 -5.54
CA THR A 273 -4.55 23.51 -5.40
C THR A 273 -3.98 22.97 -4.10
N SER A 274 -2.68 22.67 -4.13
CA SER A 274 -1.95 22.17 -2.99
C SER A 274 -0.53 22.75 -2.94
N ALA A 275 0.17 22.53 -1.83
CA ALA A 275 1.60 22.75 -1.74
C ALA A 275 2.28 21.52 -1.13
N TYR A 276 3.51 21.23 -1.59
CA TYR A 276 4.36 20.24 -0.96
C TYR A 276 4.68 20.61 0.49
N LEU A 277 4.67 19.59 1.32
CA LEU A 277 5.29 19.60 2.63
C LEU A 277 6.65 18.89 2.52
N PRO A 278 7.53 19.03 3.53
CA PRO A 278 8.76 18.24 3.58
C PRO A 278 8.46 16.75 3.46
N HIS A 279 9.02 16.12 2.43
CA HIS A 279 8.87 14.69 2.20
C HIS A 279 9.60 13.91 3.28
N LEU A 280 9.20 12.67 3.47
CA LEU A 280 9.97 11.70 4.22
C LEU A 280 10.20 10.50 3.31
N ILE A 281 11.46 10.18 3.07
CA ILE A 281 11.87 8.98 2.32
C ILE A 281 12.54 8.00 3.26
N VAL A 282 12.46 6.72 2.96
CA VAL A 282 13.03 5.76 3.89
C VAL A 282 14.54 5.67 3.73
N LYS A 283 15.04 5.66 2.49
CA LYS A 283 16.48 5.68 2.21
C LYS A 283 16.80 6.75 1.17
N THR A 284 17.79 7.60 1.45
CA THR A 284 18.34 8.54 0.46
C THR A 284 19.59 7.98 -0.22
N ASP A 285 19.76 8.27 -1.50
CA ASP A 285 20.97 8.01 -2.28
C ASP A 285 21.84 9.28 -2.50
N THR A 286 21.28 10.48 -2.27
CA THR A 286 21.95 11.75 -2.58
C THR A 286 22.59 12.47 -1.39
N CYS A 287 22.11 12.21 -0.17
CA CYS A 287 22.46 13.02 0.99
C CYS A 287 23.34 12.22 1.96
N ALA A 288 24.47 12.81 2.39
CA ALA A 288 25.29 12.26 3.47
C ALA A 288 24.53 12.30 4.81
N PHE A 289 25.02 11.55 5.80
CA PHE A 289 24.44 11.58 7.15
C PHE A 289 24.52 13.00 7.74
N ASP A 290 23.40 13.45 8.29
CA ASP A 290 23.23 14.69 9.02
C ASP A 290 22.39 14.39 10.27
N PRO A 291 22.76 14.85 11.47
CA PRO A 291 22.02 14.56 12.70
C PRO A 291 20.56 15.05 12.69
N SER A 292 20.20 16.03 11.86
CA SER A 292 18.82 16.48 11.66
C SER A 292 18.02 15.55 10.76
N HIS A 293 18.69 14.63 10.06
CA HIS A 293 18.11 13.76 9.03
C HIS A 293 17.41 14.53 7.89
N TYR A 294 17.68 15.83 7.75
CA TYR A 294 17.08 16.68 6.74
C TYR A 294 17.99 16.83 5.52
N CYS A 295 17.41 16.74 4.33
CA CYS A 295 18.09 17.01 3.07
C CYS A 295 17.43 18.20 2.35
N PRO A 296 18.16 19.32 2.18
CA PRO A 296 17.65 20.50 1.50
C PRO A 296 17.60 20.32 -0.03
N TYR A 297 16.81 21.16 -0.69
CA TYR A 297 16.79 21.29 -2.14
C TYR A 297 17.59 22.53 -2.58
N PRO A 298 18.40 22.48 -3.66
CA PRO A 298 18.85 21.32 -4.45
C PRO A 298 20.09 20.61 -3.86
N PRO A 299 20.36 19.33 -4.20
CA PRO A 299 19.70 18.53 -5.25
C PRO A 299 18.34 17.94 -4.84
N GLY A 300 17.98 18.00 -3.55
CA GLY A 300 16.79 17.34 -3.01
C GLY A 300 17.04 15.89 -2.61
N LEU A 301 15.96 15.24 -2.18
CA LEU A 301 15.95 13.83 -1.84
C LEU A 301 15.97 12.98 -3.11
N SER A 302 16.66 11.83 -3.10
CA SER A 302 16.56 10.84 -4.16
C SER A 302 16.61 9.42 -3.61
N SER A 303 15.94 8.50 -4.28
CA SER A 303 15.93 7.08 -3.94
C SER A 303 15.60 6.28 -5.20
N SER A 304 16.34 5.21 -5.47
CA SER A 304 16.11 4.33 -6.62
C SER A 304 16.02 5.07 -7.96
N GLY A 305 16.81 6.15 -8.11
CA GLY A 305 16.83 7.00 -9.31
C GLY A 305 15.66 7.98 -9.45
N ARG A 306 14.74 8.05 -8.49
CA ARG A 306 13.67 9.07 -8.43
C ARG A 306 14.14 10.27 -7.60
N ASN A 307 13.74 11.47 -8.00
CA ASN A 307 14.01 12.72 -7.28
C ASN A 307 12.74 13.23 -6.59
N TYR A 308 12.92 13.83 -5.43
CA TYR A 308 11.85 14.33 -4.57
C TYR A 308 12.18 15.76 -4.08
N PRO A 309 11.18 16.52 -3.60
CA PRO A 309 11.42 17.77 -2.89
C PRO A 309 12.34 17.62 -1.69
N ALA A 310 12.70 18.75 -1.06
CA ALA A 310 13.40 18.73 0.23
C ALA A 310 12.59 17.97 1.29
N GLY A 311 13.28 17.37 2.26
CA GLY A 311 12.62 16.57 3.28
C GLY A 311 13.56 15.80 4.19
N PHE A 312 13.03 14.82 4.89
CA PHE A 312 13.73 13.96 5.83
C PHE A 312 14.01 12.57 5.25
N TYR A 313 15.08 11.91 5.74
CA TYR A 313 15.37 10.52 5.43
C TYR A 313 15.58 9.70 6.71
N ILE A 314 15.18 8.43 6.69
CA ILE A 314 15.42 7.53 7.83
C ILE A 314 16.83 6.95 7.75
N TYR A 315 17.19 6.39 6.60
CA TYR A 315 18.46 5.77 6.32
C TYR A 315 19.26 6.56 5.29
N ASN A 316 20.56 6.66 5.53
CA ASN A 316 21.50 7.22 4.58
C ASN A 316 22.10 6.10 3.70
N PRO A 317 22.90 6.43 2.67
CA PRO A 317 23.46 5.42 1.76
C PRO A 317 24.33 4.34 2.43
N SER A 318 24.90 4.62 3.61
CA SER A 318 25.75 3.65 4.35
C SER A 318 24.96 2.60 5.15
N ALA A 319 23.65 2.76 5.31
CA ALA A 319 22.81 1.77 5.97
C ALA A 319 22.47 0.64 4.98
N HIS A 320 23.16 -0.49 5.09
CA HIS A 320 22.99 -1.61 4.17
C HIS A 320 21.91 -2.59 4.63
N GLY A 321 20.97 -2.91 3.74
CA GLY A 321 20.10 -4.10 3.85
C GLY A 321 18.94 -4.03 4.84
N ILE A 322 18.79 -2.99 5.66
CA ILE A 322 17.69 -2.85 6.64
C ILE A 322 16.33 -2.89 5.93
N TRP A 323 16.20 -2.08 4.87
CA TRP A 323 15.04 -1.98 4.01
C TRP A 323 14.51 -3.35 3.53
N ASP A 324 15.38 -4.12 2.88
CA ASP A 324 15.04 -5.41 2.31
C ASP A 324 14.87 -6.48 3.39
N GLN A 325 15.62 -6.40 4.49
CA GLN A 325 15.58 -7.39 5.56
C GLN A 325 14.25 -7.40 6.31
N TYR A 326 13.68 -6.22 6.57
CA TYR A 326 12.48 -6.05 7.37
C TYR A 326 11.24 -5.68 6.56
N TRP A 327 11.31 -5.80 5.23
CA TRP A 327 10.21 -5.52 4.33
C TRP A 327 8.91 -6.22 4.77
N SER A 328 7.86 -5.43 4.95
CA SER A 328 6.53 -5.83 5.37
C SER A 328 5.44 -5.40 4.37
N GLY A 329 5.87 -5.08 3.14
CA GLY A 329 4.99 -4.65 2.06
C GLY A 329 4.99 -3.13 1.90
N TYR A 330 3.96 -2.47 2.41
CA TYR A 330 3.70 -1.06 2.10
C TYR A 330 3.69 -0.20 3.37
N ALA A 331 3.90 1.10 3.20
CA ALA A 331 3.93 2.05 4.30
C ALA A 331 2.53 2.58 4.64
N VAL A 332 2.35 3.14 5.84
CA VAL A 332 1.05 3.68 6.27
C VAL A 332 1.21 4.92 7.14
N TRP A 333 0.29 5.86 6.98
CA TRP A 333 0.11 6.98 7.88
C TRP A 333 -1.07 6.74 8.83
N VAL A 334 -0.91 7.06 10.10
CA VAL A 334 -1.96 6.98 11.12
C VAL A 334 -2.00 8.29 11.89
N VAL A 335 -3.19 8.89 12.01
CA VAL A 335 -3.41 10.09 12.81
C VAL A 335 -4.07 9.69 14.11
N SER A 336 -3.46 10.03 15.25
CA SER A 336 -4.00 9.70 16.57
C SER A 336 -3.47 10.67 17.63
N ASN A 337 -4.34 11.15 18.52
CA ASN A 337 -3.99 11.98 19.68
C ASN A 337 -3.06 13.17 19.35
N ASN A 338 -3.38 13.98 18.35
CA ASN A 338 -2.58 15.14 17.88
C ASN A 338 -1.19 14.78 17.32
N THR A 339 -0.93 13.50 17.07
CA THR A 339 0.30 13.00 16.47
C THR A 339 -0.03 12.34 15.13
N VAL A 340 0.87 12.52 14.17
CA VAL A 340 0.86 11.80 12.90
C VAL A 340 2.00 10.78 12.94
N TYR A 341 1.66 9.51 12.79
CA TYR A 341 2.61 8.40 12.75
C TYR A 341 2.78 7.92 11.32
N PHE A 342 4.03 7.82 10.87
CA PHE A 342 4.39 7.11 9.65
C PHE A 342 5.05 5.80 10.04
N ARG A 343 4.47 4.68 9.59
CA ARG A 343 5.16 3.40 9.61
C ARG A 343 5.65 3.10 8.20
N THR A 344 6.94 2.95 8.03
CA THR A 344 7.54 2.49 6.77
C THR A 344 7.10 1.06 6.45
N ASN A 345 7.37 0.65 5.21
CA ASN A 345 7.34 -0.76 4.81
C ASN A 345 8.34 -1.63 5.58
N ASP A 346 9.44 -1.12 6.13
CA ASP A 346 10.40 -1.91 6.92
C ASP A 346 10.17 -1.87 8.44
N GLY A 347 9.08 -1.22 8.86
CA GLY A 347 8.61 -1.21 10.25
C GLY A 347 9.16 -0.10 11.15
N ALA A 348 10.02 0.79 10.63
CA ALA A 348 10.38 2.01 11.32
C ALA A 348 9.15 2.89 11.57
N ILE A 349 9.09 3.52 12.75
CA ILE A 349 8.00 4.42 13.15
C ILE A 349 8.57 5.82 13.31
N VAL A 350 8.01 6.78 12.57
CA VAL A 350 8.25 8.21 12.73
C VAL A 350 7.00 8.82 13.34
N ALA A 351 7.15 9.53 14.45
CA ALA A 351 6.06 10.23 15.13
C ALA A 351 6.26 11.74 15.02
N LEU A 352 5.29 12.42 14.44
CA LEU A 352 5.31 13.87 14.23
C LEU A 352 4.21 14.51 15.06
N GLU A 353 4.59 15.39 15.97
CA GLU A 353 3.67 16.19 16.79
C GLU A 353 3.64 17.64 16.29
N HIS A 354 2.56 18.35 16.59
CA HIS A 354 2.52 19.79 16.32
C HIS A 354 3.55 20.52 17.19
N GLY A 355 4.31 21.45 16.62
CA GLY A 355 5.32 22.18 17.39
C GLY A 355 6.01 23.25 16.58
N ASN A 356 6.91 24.00 17.24
CA ASN A 356 7.84 24.88 16.57
C ASN A 356 9.20 24.18 16.48
N PRO A 357 9.55 23.53 15.34
CA PRO A 357 10.82 22.84 15.18
C PRO A 357 12.04 23.78 15.24
N LEU A 358 11.82 25.10 15.17
CA LEU A 358 12.84 26.15 15.31
C LEU A 358 12.76 26.89 16.66
N GLY A 359 11.86 26.47 17.55
CA GLY A 359 11.76 26.99 18.91
C GLY A 359 12.93 26.52 19.77
N PRO A 360 13.24 27.18 20.90
CA PRO A 360 14.26 26.69 21.82
C PRO A 360 13.88 25.28 22.28
N ASN A 361 14.74 24.30 22.01
CA ASN A 361 14.55 22.91 22.40
C ASN A 361 14.18 22.82 23.87
N GLN A 362 12.97 22.35 24.20
CA GLN A 362 12.77 21.77 25.52
C GLN A 362 13.59 20.48 25.55
N PRO A 363 14.43 20.26 26.59
CA PRO A 363 15.19 19.03 26.68
C PRO A 363 14.21 17.87 26.72
N LEU A 364 14.32 16.97 25.76
CA LEU A 364 13.66 15.67 25.78
C LEU A 364 13.95 15.04 27.15
N ARG A 365 12.91 14.88 27.97
CA ARG A 365 12.99 13.96 29.10
C ARG A 365 13.03 12.56 28.52
N LEU A 366 14.22 12.11 28.16
CA LEU A 366 14.50 10.71 27.97
C LEU A 366 14.06 10.02 29.27
N SER A 367 13.03 9.18 29.18
CA SER A 367 12.84 8.14 30.18
C SER A 367 14.18 7.41 30.32
N PRO A 368 14.62 7.08 31.54
CA PRO A 368 15.88 6.36 31.71
C PRO A 368 15.85 5.14 30.80
N GLN A 369 16.82 5.08 29.90
CA GLN A 369 17.03 3.95 29.01
C GLN A 369 16.79 2.67 29.81
N ALA A 370 15.90 1.80 29.29
CA ALA A 370 16.01 0.39 29.61
C ALA A 370 17.49 0.04 29.42
N LYS A 371 18.13 -0.41 30.49
CA LYS A 371 19.55 -0.75 30.51
C LYS A 371 19.86 -1.46 29.20
N ASP A 372 20.82 -0.90 28.48
CA ASP A 372 21.48 -1.52 27.35
C ASP A 372 21.83 -2.95 27.80
N GLU A 373 20.99 -3.92 27.43
CA GLU A 373 21.38 -5.32 27.50
C GLU A 373 22.52 -5.39 26.51
N THR A 374 23.73 -5.41 27.06
CA THR A 374 25.00 -5.64 26.39
C THR A 374 24.76 -6.45 25.12
N ARG A 375 24.68 -5.75 23.98
CA ARG A 375 24.91 -6.38 22.70
C ARG A 375 26.36 -6.75 22.75
N ASP A 376 26.62 -8.01 23.07
CA ASP A 376 27.90 -8.64 22.79
C ASP A 376 28.28 -8.24 21.38
N THR A 377 29.29 -7.38 21.28
CA THR A 377 30.06 -7.20 20.07
C THR A 377 30.65 -8.55 19.73
N ILE A 378 29.92 -9.33 18.93
CA ILE A 378 30.51 -10.44 18.22
C ILE A 378 31.50 -9.80 17.25
N ALA A 379 32.78 -9.84 17.65
CA ALA A 379 33.87 -9.64 16.71
C ALA A 379 33.61 -10.57 15.53
N VAL A 380 33.42 -10.00 14.35
CA VAL A 380 33.41 -10.77 13.11
C VAL A 380 34.85 -11.21 12.90
N GLU A 381 35.19 -12.39 13.43
CA GLU A 381 36.37 -13.11 13.00
C GLU A 381 36.24 -13.37 11.51
N GLU A 382 37.19 -12.86 10.73
CA GLU A 382 37.46 -13.32 9.38
C GLU A 382 37.69 -14.83 9.44
N THR A 383 36.68 -15.61 9.04
CA THR A 383 36.75 -17.06 9.04
C THR A 383 37.23 -17.55 7.68
N ASP A 384 38.44 -18.10 7.71
CA ASP A 384 38.79 -19.45 7.25
C ASP A 384 38.06 -19.95 5.99
N ILE A 385 38.82 -20.16 4.92
CA ILE A 385 38.39 -20.68 3.61
C ILE A 385 37.95 -22.15 3.76
N ARG A 386 36.82 -22.40 4.40
CA ARG A 386 36.12 -23.68 4.35
C ARG A 386 35.17 -23.68 3.17
N GLU A 387 35.10 -24.80 2.45
CA GLU A 387 34.14 -24.96 1.37
C GLU A 387 32.72 -24.59 1.85
N PRO A 388 31.93 -23.86 1.04
CA PRO A 388 30.61 -23.40 1.46
C PRO A 388 29.73 -24.59 1.85
N LYS A 389 29.19 -24.57 3.07
CA LYS A 389 28.30 -25.62 3.56
C LYS A 389 27.02 -25.66 2.71
N VAL A 390 26.60 -26.86 2.33
CA VAL A 390 25.28 -27.09 1.72
C VAL A 390 24.19 -26.98 2.78
N ILE A 391 23.22 -26.12 2.56
CA ILE A 391 22.04 -25.90 3.41
C ILE A 391 20.77 -25.96 2.56
N THR A 392 19.63 -26.12 3.22
CA THR A 392 18.33 -26.05 2.54
C THR A 392 17.86 -24.60 2.37
N HIS A 393 17.01 -24.35 1.38
CA HIS A 393 16.40 -23.04 1.14
C HIS A 393 15.64 -22.44 2.34
N THR A 394 15.10 -23.26 3.25
CA THR A 394 14.43 -22.80 4.49
C THR A 394 15.40 -22.42 5.60
N GLN A 395 16.64 -22.90 5.56
CA GLN A 395 17.68 -22.57 6.54
C GLN A 395 18.42 -21.28 6.20
N ALA A 396 18.36 -20.82 4.95
CA ALA A 396 19.18 -19.72 4.43
C ALA A 396 19.10 -18.43 5.27
N ARG A 397 17.93 -18.13 5.84
CA ARG A 397 17.72 -16.97 6.72
C ARG A 397 18.73 -16.90 7.87
N ALA A 398 19.05 -18.04 8.50
CA ALA A 398 19.97 -18.11 9.63
C ALA A 398 21.43 -17.88 9.25
N TYR A 399 21.74 -17.85 7.95
CA TYR A 399 23.08 -17.68 7.39
C TYR A 399 23.20 -16.38 6.57
N ALA A 400 22.33 -15.40 6.82
CA ALA A 400 22.40 -14.10 6.15
C ALA A 400 23.77 -13.44 6.36
N GLY A 401 24.35 -12.93 5.28
CA GLY A 401 25.70 -12.38 5.24
C GLY A 401 26.81 -13.39 4.93
N GLU A 402 26.52 -14.69 4.91
CA GLU A 402 27.51 -15.73 4.60
C GLU A 402 27.40 -16.23 3.15
N VAL A 403 28.51 -16.76 2.62
CA VAL A 403 28.49 -17.52 1.36
C VAL A 403 28.15 -18.98 1.67
N LYS A 404 27.08 -19.49 1.07
CA LYS A 404 26.62 -20.88 1.22
C LYS A 404 26.26 -21.50 -0.13
N ILE A 405 26.15 -22.82 -0.14
CA ILE A 405 25.44 -23.54 -1.20
C ILE A 405 24.03 -23.82 -0.69
N VAL A 406 23.02 -23.36 -1.42
CA VAL A 406 21.61 -23.53 -1.05
C VAL A 406 20.96 -24.50 -2.01
N GLU A 407 20.43 -25.60 -1.49
CA GLU A 407 19.74 -26.63 -2.27
C GLU A 407 18.22 -26.52 -2.11
N GLY A 408 17.51 -26.67 -3.23
CA GLY A 408 16.06 -26.71 -3.25
C GLY A 408 15.50 -27.17 -4.59
N ARG A 409 14.23 -27.59 -4.55
CA ARG A 409 13.44 -27.88 -5.75
C ARG A 409 12.72 -26.61 -6.18
N ILE A 410 12.91 -26.18 -7.42
CA ILE A 410 12.23 -25.00 -7.96
C ILE A 410 10.72 -25.24 -7.95
N ALA A 411 9.98 -24.41 -7.24
CA ALA A 411 8.52 -24.44 -7.18
C ALA A 411 7.87 -23.40 -8.10
N GLU A 412 8.55 -22.28 -8.34
CA GLU A 412 8.09 -21.23 -9.25
C GLU A 412 9.25 -20.55 -9.98
N ILE A 413 8.97 -20.11 -11.21
CA ILE A 413 9.86 -19.26 -12.01
C ILE A 413 9.06 -18.05 -12.44
N ILE A 414 9.56 -16.85 -12.14
CA ILE A 414 8.92 -15.59 -12.50
C ILE A 414 9.92 -14.77 -13.30
N ASN A 415 9.51 -14.27 -14.47
CA ASN A 415 10.26 -13.31 -15.26
C ASN A 415 9.41 -12.05 -15.40
N ASN A 416 9.83 -10.95 -14.78
CA ASN A 416 9.11 -9.67 -14.86
C ASN A 416 9.75 -8.69 -15.85
N GLY A 417 10.67 -9.16 -16.72
CA GLY A 417 11.38 -8.31 -17.68
C GLY A 417 12.53 -7.48 -17.08
N LYS A 418 12.68 -7.46 -15.75
CA LYS A 418 13.78 -6.81 -15.01
C LYS A 418 14.69 -7.81 -14.30
N ALA A 419 14.15 -8.96 -13.89
CA ALA A 419 14.90 -10.07 -13.34
C ALA A 419 14.14 -11.39 -13.54
N VAL A 420 14.87 -12.51 -13.47
CA VAL A 420 14.33 -13.85 -13.34
C VAL A 420 14.46 -14.30 -11.89
N TYR A 421 13.36 -14.81 -11.32
CA TYR A 421 13.28 -15.33 -9.96
C TYR A 421 13.10 -16.83 -10.00
N LEU A 422 13.92 -17.58 -9.26
CA LEU A 422 13.71 -19.00 -9.00
C LEU A 422 13.31 -19.16 -7.53
N GLY A 423 12.04 -19.47 -7.29
CA GLY A 423 11.48 -19.67 -5.96
C GLY A 423 11.42 -21.16 -5.59
N PHE A 424 11.74 -21.50 -4.34
CA PHE A 424 11.71 -22.89 -3.85
C PHE A 424 10.38 -23.29 -3.19
N GLN A 425 9.44 -22.35 -3.05
CA GLN A 425 8.07 -22.58 -2.60
C GLN A 425 7.14 -21.50 -3.17
N LYS A 426 5.82 -21.71 -3.10
CA LYS A 426 4.82 -20.76 -3.58
C LYS A 426 3.73 -20.51 -2.52
N PRO A 427 3.51 -19.25 -2.08
CA PRO A 427 4.35 -18.08 -2.35
C PRO A 427 5.76 -18.24 -1.74
N HIS A 428 6.79 -17.60 -2.31
CA HIS A 428 8.18 -17.73 -1.86
C HIS A 428 8.45 -17.27 -0.41
N MET A 429 7.50 -16.56 0.22
CA MET A 429 7.59 -15.98 1.57
C MET A 429 8.22 -16.89 2.64
N GLY A 430 9.35 -16.46 3.17
CA GLY A 430 10.08 -17.08 4.27
C GLY A 430 11.24 -17.99 3.84
N ALA A 431 11.33 -18.34 2.55
CA ALA A 431 12.37 -19.21 1.98
C ALA A 431 13.31 -18.44 1.06
N LEU A 432 14.46 -19.05 0.73
CA LEU A 432 15.38 -18.43 -0.21
C LEU A 432 14.76 -18.22 -1.60
N VAL A 433 15.01 -17.05 -2.19
CA VAL A 433 14.74 -16.76 -3.60
C VAL A 433 16.05 -16.51 -4.35
N VAL A 434 16.19 -17.09 -5.54
CA VAL A 434 17.31 -16.82 -6.44
C VAL A 434 16.92 -15.69 -7.37
N ARG A 435 17.75 -14.66 -7.51
CA ARG A 435 17.50 -13.53 -8.42
C ARG A 435 18.61 -13.44 -9.47
N ILE A 436 18.22 -13.40 -10.73
CA ILE A 436 19.13 -13.17 -11.86
C ILE A 436 18.70 -11.88 -12.55
N LEU A 437 19.47 -10.81 -12.35
CA LEU A 437 19.13 -9.48 -12.84
C LEU A 437 19.27 -9.40 -14.37
N LYS A 438 18.51 -8.52 -15.01
CA LYS A 438 18.53 -8.35 -16.47
C LYS A 438 19.93 -8.09 -17.03
N GLU A 439 20.75 -7.33 -16.30
CA GLU A 439 22.15 -7.04 -16.67
C GLU A 439 23.03 -8.29 -16.78
N ASP A 440 22.65 -9.40 -16.13
CA ASP A 440 23.40 -10.65 -16.14
C ASP A 440 22.86 -11.65 -17.18
N TRP A 441 21.76 -11.38 -17.88
CA TRP A 441 21.11 -12.35 -18.78
C TRP A 441 22.01 -12.82 -19.93
N ASP A 442 22.88 -11.95 -20.43
CA ASP A 442 23.81 -12.34 -21.51
C ASP A 442 24.79 -13.43 -21.08
N ASN A 443 25.14 -13.51 -19.79
CA ASN A 443 25.95 -14.61 -19.23
C ASN A 443 25.23 -15.96 -19.30
N PHE A 444 23.90 -15.94 -19.43
CA PHE A 444 23.04 -17.11 -19.62
C PHE A 444 22.64 -17.30 -21.09
N GLY A 445 23.26 -16.58 -22.04
CA GLY A 445 22.92 -16.69 -23.46
C GLY A 445 21.48 -16.28 -23.78
N GLY A 446 20.89 -15.38 -22.99
CA GLY A 446 19.52 -14.91 -23.14
C GLY A 446 18.75 -15.00 -21.82
N THR A 447 17.42 -15.08 -21.90
CA THR A 447 16.59 -15.01 -20.68
C THR A 447 16.76 -16.29 -19.83
N PRO A 448 17.21 -16.19 -18.56
CA PRO A 448 17.54 -17.36 -17.73
C PRO A 448 16.37 -18.31 -17.45
N ASP A 449 15.13 -17.80 -17.50
CA ASP A 449 13.89 -18.57 -17.36
C ASP A 449 13.71 -19.66 -18.44
N ARG A 450 14.46 -19.59 -19.55
CA ARG A 450 14.49 -20.65 -20.57
C ARG A 450 15.43 -21.81 -20.22
N GLN A 451 16.32 -21.62 -19.25
CA GLN A 451 17.32 -22.63 -18.87
C GLN A 451 16.89 -23.52 -17.71
N TYR A 452 15.89 -23.09 -16.93
CA TYR A 452 15.42 -23.79 -15.75
C TYR A 452 13.93 -24.14 -15.87
N GLN A 453 13.50 -25.15 -15.12
CA GLN A 453 12.13 -25.66 -15.13
C GLN A 453 11.64 -25.89 -13.71
N VAL A 454 10.36 -25.61 -13.49
CA VAL A 454 9.68 -25.98 -12.24
C VAL A 454 9.82 -27.48 -12.01
N GLY A 455 10.16 -27.87 -10.79
CA GLY A 455 10.43 -29.25 -10.39
C GLY A 455 11.91 -29.64 -10.46
N GLN A 456 12.79 -28.88 -11.10
CA GLN A 456 14.23 -29.15 -11.07
C GLN A 456 14.81 -28.95 -9.67
N VAL A 457 15.75 -29.80 -9.27
CA VAL A 457 16.55 -29.62 -8.06
C VAL A 457 17.82 -28.88 -8.44
N ILE A 458 18.10 -27.76 -7.78
CA ILE A 458 19.30 -26.97 -8.03
C ILE A 458 20.06 -26.72 -6.72
N GLN A 459 21.37 -26.57 -6.85
CA GLN A 459 22.25 -26.00 -5.84
C GLN A 459 22.73 -24.63 -6.31
N VAL A 460 22.56 -23.62 -5.47
CA VAL A 460 22.91 -22.23 -5.80
C VAL A 460 23.98 -21.75 -4.83
N THR A 461 25.09 -21.26 -5.37
CA THR A 461 26.22 -20.75 -4.58
C THR A 461 26.23 -19.23 -4.62
N GLY A 462 26.26 -18.61 -3.45
CA GLY A 462 26.41 -17.16 -3.37
C GLY A 462 26.31 -16.65 -1.94
N ARG A 463 26.58 -15.35 -1.78
CA ARG A 463 26.36 -14.64 -0.52
C ARG A 463 24.86 -14.49 -0.30
N ILE A 464 24.37 -14.92 0.86
CA ILE A 464 22.97 -14.76 1.24
C ILE A 464 22.75 -13.32 1.69
N GLY A 465 21.99 -12.57 0.91
CA GLY A 465 21.49 -11.24 1.24
C GLY A 465 19.99 -11.27 1.52
N TRP A 466 19.33 -10.14 1.29
CA TRP A 466 17.89 -9.96 1.49
C TRP A 466 17.23 -9.43 0.23
N TYR A 467 15.98 -9.81 0.03
CA TYR A 467 15.10 -9.19 -0.94
C TYR A 467 13.67 -9.28 -0.42
N GLN A 468 13.04 -8.13 -0.16
CA GLN A 468 11.64 -8.04 0.25
C GLN A 468 11.24 -9.01 1.40
N GLY A 469 12.10 -9.12 2.41
CA GLY A 469 11.88 -9.89 3.64
C GLY A 469 12.43 -11.32 3.57
N ASP A 470 12.75 -11.79 2.38
CA ASP A 470 13.25 -13.14 2.13
C ASP A 470 14.77 -13.18 1.96
N PRO A 471 15.44 -14.27 2.43
CA PRO A 471 16.84 -14.47 2.13
C PRO A 471 17.00 -14.63 0.61
N ALA A 472 18.00 -14.00 0.02
CA ALA A 472 18.18 -14.01 -1.42
C ALA A 472 19.63 -14.24 -1.83
N ILE A 473 19.83 -14.90 -2.96
CA ILE A 473 21.13 -14.92 -3.65
C ILE A 473 20.94 -14.25 -5.00
N ILE A 474 21.69 -13.18 -5.24
CA ILE A 474 21.85 -12.61 -6.57
C ILE A 474 22.89 -13.47 -7.31
N VAL A 475 22.50 -13.96 -8.47
CA VAL A 475 23.33 -14.79 -9.33
C VAL A 475 23.71 -13.99 -10.57
N HIS A 476 25.02 -13.91 -10.81
CA HIS A 476 25.60 -13.17 -11.93
C HIS A 476 26.06 -14.08 -13.08
N HIS A 477 26.36 -15.35 -12.78
CA HIS A 477 26.89 -16.29 -13.78
C HIS A 477 26.28 -17.70 -13.62
N PRO A 478 26.01 -18.45 -14.70
CA PRO A 478 25.42 -19.79 -14.63
C PRO A 478 26.23 -20.79 -13.79
N SER A 479 27.55 -20.61 -13.66
CA SER A 479 28.39 -21.47 -12.82
C SER A 479 28.04 -21.45 -11.33
N GLN A 480 27.29 -20.43 -10.86
CA GLN A 480 26.77 -20.40 -9.48
C GLN A 480 25.59 -21.37 -9.28
N ILE A 481 24.96 -21.85 -10.35
CA ILE A 481 23.81 -22.74 -10.30
C ILE A 481 24.21 -24.11 -10.86
N ARG A 482 24.08 -25.14 -10.03
CA ARG A 482 24.28 -26.53 -10.41
C ARG A 482 22.94 -27.27 -10.40
N VAL A 483 22.50 -27.73 -11.57
CA VAL A 483 21.35 -28.63 -11.68
C VAL A 483 21.75 -30.03 -11.19
N LYS A 484 20.88 -30.67 -10.39
CA LYS A 484 21.09 -32.00 -9.81
C LYS A 484 20.43 -33.12 -10.61
#